data_AF-A0A1C6K4R3-F1
#
_entry.id   AF-A0A1C6K4R3-F1
#
_cell.length_a   1.000
_cell.length_b   1.000
_cell.length_c   1.000
_cell.angle_alpha   90.00
_cell.angle_beta   90.00
_cell.angle_gamma   90.00
#
_symmetry.space_group_name_H-M   'P 1'
#
loop_
_entity.id
_entity.type
_entity.pdbx_description
1 polymer ?
#
loop_
_entity_poly.entity_id
_entity_poly.type
_entity_poly.pdbx_seq_one_letter_code
_entity_poly.pdbx_strand_id
1 'polypeptide(L)' 'MRQWHQGKEGFMKVTRIQDKYNPDKVWMIKRYLCGTFYVNQEIKGQKFYDRDRRMTKRMLVSIGVLA' A
#
# COMPACT_ATOMS: atom_id res chain seq x y z
N MET A 1 17.54 -16.10 -8.75
CA MET A 1 17.27 -14.98 -9.69
C MET A 1 16.06 -14.21 -9.20
N ARG A 2 16.20 -12.91 -8.96
CA ARG A 2 15.14 -12.03 -8.43
C ARG A 2 14.17 -11.74 -9.57
N GLN A 3 13.03 -12.43 -9.63
CA GLN A 3 12.04 -12.21 -10.67
C GLN A 3 11.44 -10.81 -10.45
N TRP A 4 11.82 -9.91 -11.35
CA TRP A 4 11.16 -8.64 -11.55
C TRP A 4 9.77 -8.94 -12.10
N HIS A 5 8.71 -8.72 -11.31
CA HIS A 5 7.35 -8.74 -11.81
C HIS A 5 7.12 -7.48 -12.67
N GLN A 6 7.71 -7.50 -13.86
CA GLN A 6 7.45 -6.59 -14.95
C GLN A 6 6.38 -7.25 -15.81
N GLY A 7 5.11 -7.02 -15.47
CA GLY A 7 3.98 -7.59 -16.20
C GLY A 7 2.71 -7.50 -15.38
N LYS A 8 1.64 -7.00 -15.98
CA LYS A 8 0.34 -6.73 -15.40
C LYS A 8 -0.46 -8.02 -15.12
N GLU A 9 0.14 -8.99 -14.42
CA GLU A 9 -0.51 -10.23 -14.02
C GLU A 9 -0.31 -10.42 -12.51
N GLY A 10 -1.31 -10.01 -11.73
CA GLY A 10 -1.31 -10.21 -10.27
C GLY A 10 -1.77 -9.01 -9.46
N PHE A 11 -1.99 -7.84 -10.05
CA PHE A 11 -2.52 -6.68 -9.35
C PHE A 11 -4.05 -6.70 -9.37
N MET A 12 -4.68 -6.67 -8.18
CA MET A 12 -6.13 -6.84 -8.05
C MET A 12 -6.86 -5.51 -7.79
N LYS A 13 -6.27 -4.61 -6.98
CA LYS A 13 -6.92 -3.34 -6.59
C LYS A 13 -5.93 -2.33 -6.00
N VAL A 14 -6.09 -1.05 -6.35
CA VAL A 14 -5.49 0.09 -5.62
C VAL A 14 -6.61 0.62 -4.74
N THR A 15 -6.35 0.73 -3.44
CA THR A 15 -7.23 1.41 -2.51
C THR A 15 -6.50 2.62 -1.95
N ARG A 16 -7.18 3.77 -1.93
CA ARG A 16 -6.73 4.97 -1.22
C ARG A 16 -7.57 5.10 0.04
N ILE A 17 -6.92 5.20 1.19
CA ILE A 17 -7.60 5.29 2.50
C ILE A 17 -7.06 6.52 3.23
N GLN A 18 -7.96 7.43 3.60
CA GLN A 18 -7.59 8.56 4.46
C GLN A 18 -7.12 8.03 5.82
N ASP A 19 -5.96 8.47 6.28
CA ASP A 19 -5.46 8.13 7.62
C ASP A 19 -6.42 8.68 8.68
N LYS A 20 -6.76 7.85 9.66
CA LYS A 20 -7.71 8.17 10.72
C LYS A 20 -7.24 9.33 11.61
N TYR A 21 -5.94 9.52 11.74
CA TYR A 21 -5.32 10.47 12.67
C TYR A 21 -4.76 11.71 11.96
N ASN A 22 -4.48 11.61 10.67
CA ASN A 22 -3.95 12.72 9.89
C ASN A 22 -4.78 12.95 8.60
N PRO A 23 -5.58 14.03 8.53
CA PRO A 23 -6.42 14.34 7.36
C PRO A 23 -5.62 14.74 6.12
N ASP A 24 -4.33 15.07 6.23
CA ASP A 24 -3.47 15.34 5.08
C ASP A 24 -2.80 14.08 4.52
N LYS A 25 -2.96 12.94 5.21
CA LYS A 25 -2.27 11.70 4.88
C LYS A 25 -3.21 10.66 4.30
N VAL A 26 -2.89 10.20 3.09
CA VAL A 26 -3.58 9.10 2.41
C VAL A 26 -2.67 7.88 2.32
N TRP A 27 -3.18 6.73 2.74
CA TRP A 27 -2.55 5.43 2.48
C TRP A 27 -2.89 4.96 1.07
N MET A 28 -1.87 4.70 0.27
CA MET A 28 -1.99 4.05 -1.03
C MET A 28 -1.67 2.57 -0.89
N ILE A 29 -2.66 1.70 -1.09
CA ILE A 29 -2.53 0.26 -0.87
C ILE A 29 -2.76 -0.47 -2.19
N LYS A 30 -1.77 -1.26 -2.62
CA LYS A 30 -1.86 -2.16 -3.76
C LYS A 30 -1.96 -3.59 -3.24
N ARG A 31 -3.07 -4.27 -3.53
CA ARG A 31 -3.25 -5.69 -3.21
C ARG A 31 -2.95 -6.55 -4.44
N TYR A 32 -2.08 -7.53 -4.27
CA TYR A 32 -1.78 -8.52 -5.29
C TYR A 32 -2.54 -9.84 -5.01
N LEU A 33 -2.80 -10.62 -6.06
CA LEU A 33 -3.53 -11.90 -5.99
C LEU A 33 -2.86 -12.90 -5.04
N CYS A 34 -1.54 -12.87 -4.92
CA CYS A 34 -0.77 -13.66 -3.96
C CYS A 34 -0.95 -13.24 -2.49
N GLY A 35 -1.87 -12.32 -2.19
CA GLY A 35 -2.16 -11.85 -0.82
C GLY A 35 -1.15 -10.84 -0.27
N THR A 36 -0.14 -10.47 -1.06
CA THR A 36 0.85 -9.45 -0.68
C THR A 36 0.28 -8.04 -0.85
N PHE A 37 0.57 -7.16 0.12
CA PHE A 37 0.27 -5.74 0.03
C PHE A 37 1.53 -4.95 -0.24
N TYR A 38 1.43 -3.95 -1.12
CA TYR A 38 2.44 -2.91 -1.29
C TYR A 38 1.81 -1.56 -0.95
N VAL A 39 2.48 -0.82 -0.08
CA VAL A 39 1.88 0.34 0.59
C VAL A 39 2.79 1.55 0.46
N ASN A 40 2.19 2.71 0.23
CA ASN A 40 2.87 4.01 0.31
C ASN A 40 1.99 5.01 1.07
N GLN A 41 2.59 6.10 1.52
CA GLN A 41 1.90 7.21 2.16
C GLN A 41 2.01 8.41 1.24
N GLU A 42 0.91 9.12 1.07
CA GLU A 42 0.88 10.42 0.43
C GLU A 42 0.52 11.44 1.50
N ILE A 43 1.39 12.40 1.77
CA ILE A 43 1.17 13.44 2.78
C ILE A 43 1.16 14.77 2.04
N LYS A 44 0.07 15.54 2.16
CA LYS A 44 -0.10 16.82 1.45
C LYS A 44 0.14 16.69 -0.07
N GLY A 45 -0.34 15.60 -0.66
CA GLY A 45 -0.20 15.31 -2.10
C GLY A 45 1.18 14.78 -2.53
N GLN A 46 2.15 14.62 -1.62
CA GLN A 46 3.48 14.11 -1.93
C GLN A 46 3.67 12.70 -1.41
N LYS A 47 4.21 11.80 -2.26
CA LYS A 47 4.60 10.47 -1.82
C LYS A 47 5.75 10.55 -0.82
N PHE A 48 5.59 9.85 0.29
CA PHE A 48 6.55 9.82 1.37
C PHE A 48 7.71 8.85 1.11
N TYR A 49 7.44 7.72 0.43
CA TYR A 49 8.48 6.77 0.06
C TYR A 49 8.69 6.73 -1.46
N ASP A 50 9.96 6.69 -1.87
CA ASP A 50 10.36 6.50 -3.28
C ASP A 50 9.82 5.18 -3.86
N ARG A 51 9.70 4.15 -3.03
CA ARG A 51 9.24 2.81 -3.41
C ARG A 51 8.17 2.31 -2.45
N ASP A 52 7.19 1.62 -2.99
CA ASP A 52 6.13 1.00 -2.20
C ASP A 52 6.72 -0.08 -1.27
N ARG A 53 6.27 -0.10 -0.03
CA ARG A 53 6.73 -1.03 1.01
C ARG A 53 5.87 -2.26 1.02
N ARG A 54 6.50 -3.44 0.99
CA ARG A 54 5.78 -4.71 1.15
C ARG A 54 5.29 -4.84 2.60
N MET A 55 4.00 -5.11 2.78
CA MET A 55 3.37 -5.34 4.07
C MET A 55 2.42 -6.55 4.03
N THR A 56 2.10 -7.07 5.21
CA THR A 56 1.07 -8.11 5.39
C THR A 56 -0.25 -7.48 5.86
N LYS A 57 -1.37 -8.21 5.74
CA LYS A 57 -2.66 -7.76 6.26
C LYS A 57 -2.59 -7.45 7.77
N ARG A 58 -1.91 -8.30 8.54
CA ARG A 58 -1.76 -8.12 10.01
C ARG A 58 -1.06 -6.81 10.36
N MET A 59 -0.01 -6.45 9.61
CA MET A 59 0.69 -5.18 9.81
C MET A 59 -0.19 -3.98 9.48
N LEU A 60 -1.00 -4.06 8.42
CA LEU A 60 -1.93 -2.99 8.04
C LEU A 60 -3.04 -2.78 9.08
N VAL A 61 -3.55 -3.88 9.66
CA VAL A 61 -4.52 -3.80 10.76
C VAL A 61 -3.88 -3.21 12.01
N SER A 62 -2.65 -3.60 12.36
CA SER A 62 -1.99 -3.07 13.56
C SER A 62 -1.69 -1.56 13.51
N ILE A 63 -1.60 -0.99 12.30
CA ILE A 63 -1.42 0.46 12.10
C ILE A 63 -2.74 1.17 11.79
N GLY A 64 -3.89 0.50 11.92
CA GLY A 64 -5.22 1.08 11.76
C GLY A 64 -5.59 1.46 10.33
N VAL A 65 -4.93 0.88 9.32
CA VAL A 65 -5.18 1.17 7.91
C VAL A 65 -6.30 0.30 7.32
N LEU A 66 -6.37 -0.95 7.76
CA LEU A 66 -7.44 -1.88 7.41
C LEU A 66 -8.22 -2.26 8.67
N ALA A 67 -9.53 -2.47 8.51
CA ALA A 67 -10.40 -3.09 9.50
C ALA A 67 -10.31 -4.63 9.46
#